data_AF-A0A8J6TRZ8-F1
#
_entry.id   AF-A0A8J6TRZ8-F1
#
_cell.length_a   1.000
_cell.length_b   1.000
_cell.length_c   1.000
_cell.angle_alpha   90.00
_cell.angle_beta   90.00
_cell.angle_gamma   90.00
#
_symmetry.space_group_name_H-M   'P 1'
#
loop_
_entity.id
_entity.type
_entity.pdbx_description
1 polymer ?
#
loop_
_entity_poly.entity_id
_entity_poly.type
_entity_poly.pdbx_seq_one_letter_code
_entity_poly.pdbx_strand_id
1 'polypeptide(L)' 'MRFLTLILFLLVAGFGTLFAVLNAAPVLFDYYLGQGEIPLSLLLVIVLASGVLLGVLSALPLILSLRIRLRKAEKKAVE' A
#
# COMPACT_ATOMS: atom_id res chain seq x y z
N MET A 1 6.03 5.09 -23.58
CA MET A 1 5.32 5.15 -22.28
C MET A 1 4.13 4.18 -22.23
N ARG A 2 3.06 4.35 -23.01
CA ARG A 2 1.88 3.44 -22.99
C ARG A 2 2.20 1.94 -23.11
N PHE A 3 3.03 1.55 -24.09
CA PHE A 3 3.45 0.15 -24.26
C PHE A 3 4.28 -0.38 -23.08
N LEU A 4 5.19 0.44 -22.54
CA LEU A 4 6.00 0.06 -21.38
C LEU A 4 5.13 -0.14 -20.13
N THR A 5 4.14 0.74 -19.92
CA THR A 5 3.16 0.61 -18.83
C THR A 5 2.32 -0.66 -19.00
N LEU A 6 1.91 -0.99 -20.23
CA LEU A 6 1.17 -2.21 -20.52
C LEU A 6 2.02 -3.46 -20.24
N ILE A 7 3.27 -3.48 -20.70
CA ILE A 7 4.20 -4.60 -20.45
C ILE A 7 4.41 -4.76 -18.94
N LEU A 8 4.68 -3.67 -18.22
CA LEU A 8 4.85 -3.70 -16.77
C LEU A 8 3.58 -4.21 -16.07
N PHE A 9 2.40 -3.74 -16.50
CA PHE A 9 1.13 -4.20 -15.97
C PHE A 9 0.94 -5.71 -16.18
N LEU A 10 1.19 -6.22 -17.40
CA LEU A 10 1.10 -7.64 -17.69
C LEU A 10 2.10 -8.47 -16.88
N LEU A 11 3.32 -7.98 -16.70
CA LEU A 11 4.30 -8.64 -15.84
C LEU A 11 3.82 -8.69 -14.39
N VAL A 12 3.41 -7.56 -13.82
CA VAL A 12 2.94 -7.49 -12.43
C VAL A 12 1.69 -8.37 -12.23
N ALA A 13 0.73 -8.32 -13.15
CA ALA A 13 -0.47 -9.15 -13.11
C ALA A 13 -0.10 -10.64 -13.22
N GLY A 14 0.74 -11.01 -14.18
CA GLY A 14 1.19 -12.38 -14.39
C GLY A 14 1.93 -12.94 -13.17
N PHE A 15 2.90 -12.20 -12.63
CA PHE A 15 3.61 -12.60 -11.42
C PHE A 15 2.68 -12.69 -10.21
N GLY A 16 1.75 -11.75 -10.04
CA GLY A 16 0.76 -11.77 -8.98
C GLY A 16 -0.15 -13.00 -9.06
N THR A 17 -0.63 -13.35 -10.25
CA THR A 17 -1.45 -14.54 -10.48
C THR A 17 -0.66 -15.82 -10.22
N LEU A 18 0.56 -15.93 -10.76
CA LEU A 18 1.43 -17.10 -10.53
C LEU A 18 1.73 -17.27 -9.04
N PHE A 19 2.05 -16.17 -8.35
CA PHE A 19 2.27 -16.18 -6.91
C PHE A 19 1.03 -16.66 -6.15
N ALA A 20 -0.15 -16.14 -6.48
CA ALA A 20 -1.40 -16.50 -5.83
C ALA A 20 -1.77 -17.98 -6.02
N VAL A 21 -1.57 -18.53 -7.23
CA VAL A 21 -1.87 -19.93 -7.55
C VAL A 21 -0.86 -20.88 -6.91
N LEU A 22 0.44 -20.58 -7.03
CA LEU A 22 1.50 -21.45 -6.50
C LEU A 22 1.58 -21.41 -4.97
N ASN A 23 1.07 -20.35 -4.35
CA ASN A 23 1.04 -20.16 -2.88
C ASN A 23 -0.40 -20.07 -2.36
N ALA A 24 -1.32 -20.86 -2.94
CA ALA A 24 -2.72 -20.93 -2.52
C ALA A 24 -2.94 -21.70 -1.21
N ALA A 25 -1.88 -22.34 -0.68
CA ALA A 25 -1.97 -23.10 0.55
C ALA A 25 -2.48 -22.22 1.71
N PRO A 26 -3.49 -22.68 2.48
CA PRO A 26 -3.91 -21.99 3.69
C PRO A 26 -2.79 -22.05 4.73
N VAL A 27 -2.57 -20.93 5.41
CA VAL A 27 -1.68 -20.81 6.56
C VAL A 27 -2.50 -20.51 7.79
N LEU A 28 -2.08 -21.09 8.92
CA LEU A 28 -2.66 -20.77 10.21
C LEU A 28 -2.23 -19.36 10.60
N PHE A 29 -3.19 -18.54 11.01
CA PHE A 29 -2.96 -17.18 11.44
C PHE A 29 -3.58 -16.98 12.82
N ASP A 30 -2.71 -16.72 13.80
CA ASP A 30 -3.11 -16.50 15.18
C ASP A 30 -3.46 -15.03 15.41
N TYR A 31 -4.71 -14.79 15.77
CA TYR A 31 -5.21 -13.52 16.26
C TYR A 31 -5.10 -13.47 17.79
N TYR A 32 -5.17 -12.26 18.34
CA TYR A 32 -5.18 -12.07 19.80
C TYR A 32 -6.29 -12.85 20.53
N LEU A 33 -7.37 -13.21 19.84
CA LEU A 33 -8.55 -13.87 20.43
C LEU A 33 -8.89 -15.21 19.77
N GLY A 34 -8.03 -15.78 18.93
CA GLY A 34 -8.31 -17.05 18.25
C GLY A 34 -7.34 -17.36 17.11
N GLN A 35 -7.64 -18.41 16.36
CA GLN A 35 -6.82 -18.87 15.23
C GLN A 35 -7.72 -19.14 14.03
N GLY A 36 -7.25 -18.83 12.83
CA GLY A 36 -7.98 -19.06 11.59
C GLY A 36 -7.05 -19.38 10.43
N GLU A 37 -7.58 -20.04 9.41
CA GLU A 37 -6.83 -20.34 8.19
C GLU A 37 -7.10 -19.29 7.11
N ILE A 38 -6.05 -18.70 6.56
CA ILE A 38 -6.11 -17.75 5.45
C ILE A 38 -5.12 -18.16 4.37
N PRO A 39 -5.47 -18.05 3.06
CA PRO A 39 -4.50 -18.23 2.00
C PRO A 39 -3.33 -17.25 2.12
N LEU A 40 -2.09 -17.74 2.04
CA LEU A 40 -0.89 -16.92 2.21
C LEU A 40 -0.88 -15.68 1.32
N SER A 41 -1.30 -15.85 0.06
CA SER A 41 -1.39 -14.75 -0.91
C SER A 41 -2.34 -13.63 -0.48
N LEU A 42 -3.50 -13.99 0.09
CA LEU A 42 -4.46 -13.01 0.60
C LEU A 42 -3.91 -12.28 1.84
N LEU A 43 -3.28 -13.02 2.76
CA LEU A 43 -2.67 -12.44 3.96
C LEU A 43 -1.63 -11.38 3.59
N LEU A 44 -0.75 -11.67 2.63
CA LEU A 44 0.28 -10.74 2.17
C LEU A 44 -0.30 -9.48 1.54
N VAL A 45 -1.38 -9.60 0.76
CA VAL A 45 -2.06 -8.44 0.18
C VAL A 45 -2.67 -7.57 1.28
N ILE A 46 -3.31 -8.17 2.29
CA ILE A 46 -3.90 -7.45 3.43
C ILE A 46 -2.81 -6.71 4.22
N VAL A 47 -1.70 -7.38 4.53
CA VAL A 47 -0.58 -6.78 5.28
C VAL A 47 0.04 -5.64 4.49
N LEU A 48 0.28 -5.81 3.19
CA LEU A 48 0.83 -4.77 2.33
C LEU A 48 -0.11 -3.57 2.24
N ALA A 49 -1.40 -3.80 1.97
CA ALA A 49 -2.40 -2.73 1.91
C ALA A 49 -2.49 -1.97 3.23
N SER A 50 -2.47 -2.69 4.37
CA SER A 50 -2.47 -2.08 5.70
C SER A 50 -1.21 -1.23 5.91
N GLY A 51 -0.04 -1.72 5.52
CA GLY A 51 1.22 -0.97 5.59
C GLY A 51 1.19 0.30 4.75
N VAL A 52 0.65 0.26 3.53
CA VAL A 52 0.46 1.44 2.67
C VAL A 52 -0.49 2.45 3.33
N LEU A 53 -1.62 1.98 3.85
CA LEU A 53 -2.58 2.84 4.55
C LEU A 53 -1.94 3.52 5.76
N LEU A 54 -1.24 2.77 6.61
CA LEU A 54 -0.52 3.30 7.76
C LEU A 54 0.60 4.28 7.34
N GLY A 55 1.31 3.99 6.26
CA GLY A 55 2.31 4.88 5.68
C GLY A 55 1.72 6.21 5.22
N VAL A 56 0.59 6.17 4.50
CA VAL A 56 -0.13 7.38 4.09
C VAL A 56 -0.63 8.16 5.32
N LEU A 57 -1.27 7.47 6.27
CA LEU A 57 -1.79 8.09 7.49
C LEU A 57 -0.68 8.76 8.31
N SER A 58 0.49 8.14 8.43
CA SER A 58 1.63 8.70 9.16
C SER A 58 2.23 9.93 8.47
N ALA A 59 2.13 10.05 7.13
CA ALA A 59 2.60 11.20 6.38
C ALA A 59 1.62 12.40 6.41
N LEU A 60 0.34 12.19 6.72
CA LEU A 60 -0.69 13.26 6.68
C LEU A 60 -0.34 14.48 7.55
N PRO A 61 0.07 14.34 8.83
CA PRO A 61 0.37 15.50 9.67
C PRO A 61 1.53 16.34 9.12
N LEU A 62 2.55 15.69 8.57
CA LEU A 62 3.69 16.35 7.94
C LEU A 62 3.21 17.16 6.73
N ILE A 63 2.45 16.55 5.82
CA ILE A 63 1.93 17.21 4.61
C ILE A 63 1.05 18.40 4.98
N LEU A 64 0.16 18.26 5.97
CA LEU A 64 -0.69 19.34 6.47
C LEU A 64 0.15 20.50 7.02
N SER A 65 1.15 20.19 7.84
CA SER A 65 2.04 21.21 8.42
C SER A 65 2.81 21.98 7.32
N LEU A 66 3.29 21.29 6.29
CA LEU A 66 3.99 21.87 5.15
C LEU A 66 3.06 22.78 4.34
N ARG A 67 1.83 22.35 4.07
CA ARG A 67 0.83 23.18 3.36
C ARG A 67 0.49 24.45 4.13
N ILE A 68 0.37 24.39 5.46
CA ILE A 68 0.12 25.57 6.29
C ILE A 68 1.31 26.53 6.25
N ARG A 69 2.54 26.02 6.37
CA ARG A 69 3.77 26.83 6.30
C ARG A 69 3.93 27.49 4.93
N LEU A 70 3.66 26.76 3.86
CA LEU A 70 3.70 27.27 2.49
C LEU A 70 2.76 28.47 2.31
N ARG A 71 1.49 28.33 2.70
CA ARG A 71 0.51 29.43 2.64
C ARG A 71 0.92 30.65 3.46
N LYS A 72 1.55 30.45 4.62
CA LYS A 72 2.06 31.55 5.45
C LYS A 72 3.24 32.25 4.79
N ALA A 73 4.15 31.51 4.14
CA ALA A 73 5.29 32.09 3.43
C ALA A 73 4.85 32.87 2.18
N GLU A 74 3.89 32.35 1.41
CA GLU A 74 3.32 33.03 0.24
C GLU A 74 2.68 34.38 0.62
N LYS A 75 1.95 34.45 1.74
CA LYS A 75 1.37 35.72 2.21
C LYS A 75 2.43 36.78 2.52
N LYS A 76 3.54 36.38 3.17
CA LYS A 76 4.63 37.30 3.54
C LYS A 76 5.46 37.79 2.35
N ALA A 77 5.41 37.11 1.21
CA ALA A 77 6.14 37.52 0.01
C ALA A 77 5.36 38.55 -0.83
N VAL A 78 4.08 38.75 -0.52
CA VAL A 78 3.19 39.70 -1.21
C VAL A 78 3.01 41.01 -0.43
N GLU A 79 3.19 40.98 0.90
CA GLU A 79 3.36 42.19 1.75
C GLU A 79 4.75 42.82 1.56
#